data_AF-A0AAE1G037-F1
#
_entry.id   AF-A0AAE1G037-F1
#
_cell.length_a   1.000
_cell.length_b   1.000
_cell.length_c   1.000
_cell.angle_alpha   90.00
_cell.angle_beta   90.00
_cell.angle_gamma   90.00
#
_symmetry.space_group_name_H-M   'P 1'
#
loop_
_entity.id
_entity.type
_entity.pdbx_description
1 polymer ?
#
loop_
_entity_poly.entity_id
_entity_poly.type
_entity_poly.pdbx_seq_one_letter_code
_entity_poly.pdbx_strand_id
1 'polypeptide(L)'
;MRIGNSRHEHQEYIMDEELREVLLPDGYEYRVCEYSRSAEDIHAVLRLKNTTEDSARLWIKEFQEKTKTTLRCKKKHKAAGQKNVFHVQLRCHHNTSTRTHTADLRAGSKNTSCPATLTEIVKRVITSRKSRSSDIHAGLYPMIVKLAYNHNHPVLCSDTLKHRDVSEEVKNTFLKLYQANHSPSTALHVYKYNLSEDYSEEFVHAPADRLICPDLQWCYRTKAFSVVQLVDFLFTRLENVYEQKLLDVANNRWKQAITSR
;
A
#
# COMPACT_ATOMS: atom_id res chain seq x y z
N MET A 1 41.98 -16.46 -19.96
CA MET A 1 42.00 -15.62 -18.75
C MET A 1 40.64 -15.71 -18.07
N ARG A 2 40.54 -16.44 -16.95
CA ARG A 2 39.33 -16.45 -16.10
C ARG A 2 39.44 -15.24 -15.17
N ILE A 3 38.62 -14.23 -15.41
CA ILE A 3 38.52 -13.05 -14.56
C ILE A 3 37.95 -13.54 -13.22
N GLY A 4 38.79 -13.50 -12.18
CA GLY A 4 38.44 -13.92 -10.84
C GLY A 4 37.32 -13.05 -10.28
N ASN A 5 36.27 -13.69 -9.76
CA ASN A 5 35.28 -13.04 -8.91
C ASN A 5 36.01 -12.47 -7.69
N SER A 6 36.06 -11.14 -7.59
CA SER A 6 36.46 -10.46 -6.36
C SER A 6 35.49 -10.87 -5.26
N ARG A 7 36.03 -11.48 -4.20
CA ARG A 7 35.34 -11.63 -2.93
C ARG A 7 35.01 -10.24 -2.42
N HIS A 8 33.74 -9.85 -2.44
CA HIS A 8 33.30 -8.65 -1.75
C HIS A 8 33.51 -8.87 -0.26
N GLU A 9 34.50 -8.18 0.31
CA GLU A 9 34.65 -8.04 1.75
C GLU A 9 33.37 -7.40 2.30
N HIS A 10 32.72 -8.10 3.21
CA HIS A 10 31.44 -7.69 3.78
C HIS A 10 31.70 -6.68 4.90
N GLN A 11 31.73 -5.40 4.53
CA GLN A 11 31.69 -4.32 5.50
C GLN A 11 30.24 -4.15 5.95
N GLU A 12 29.97 -4.25 7.26
CA GLU A 12 28.69 -3.80 7.80
C GLU A 12 28.62 -2.29 7.66
N TYR A 13 27.65 -1.82 6.87
CA TYR A 13 27.42 -0.39 6.73
C TYR A 13 26.63 0.09 7.93
N ILE A 14 27.09 1.17 8.54
CA ILE A 14 26.36 1.84 9.60
C ILE A 14 25.39 2.81 8.91
N MET A 15 24.09 2.57 9.07
CA MET A 15 23.10 3.58 8.74
C MET A 15 23.10 4.67 9.81
N ASP A 16 22.87 5.92 9.40
CA ASP A 16 22.68 7.02 10.35
C ASP A 16 21.55 6.66 11.34
N GLU A 17 21.83 6.74 12.65
CA GLU A 17 20.92 6.33 13.72
C GLU A 17 19.56 7.06 13.61
N GLU A 18 19.60 8.36 13.32
CA GLU A 18 18.40 9.20 13.11
C GLU A 18 17.52 8.70 11.96
N LEU A 19 18.13 8.27 10.83
CA LEU A 19 17.37 7.74 9.71
C LEU A 19 16.77 6.38 10.03
N ARG A 20 17.49 5.55 10.79
CA ARG A 20 16.98 4.27 11.24
C ARG A 20 15.76 4.46 12.14
N GLU A 21 15.82 5.39 13.08
CA GLU A 21 14.72 5.71 14.00
C GLU A 21 13.51 6.30 13.27
N VAL A 22 13.71 7.14 12.26
CA VAL A 22 12.60 7.77 11.52
C VAL A 22 11.96 6.83 10.51
N LEU A 23 12.75 6.02 9.82
CA LEU A 23 12.28 5.30 8.63
C LEU A 23 11.91 3.83 8.88
N LEU A 24 12.57 3.15 9.85
CA LEU A 24 12.40 1.71 10.05
C LEU A 24 11.45 1.41 11.22
N PRO A 25 10.51 0.45 11.07
CA PRO A 25 9.66 -0.01 12.17
C PRO A 25 10.45 -0.50 13.37
N ASP A 26 9.93 -0.25 14.57
CA ASP A 26 10.57 -0.66 15.82
C ASP A 26 10.32 -2.15 16.10
N GLY A 27 11.14 -2.76 16.97
CA GLY A 27 10.95 -4.17 17.37
C GLY A 27 11.57 -5.22 16.44
N TYR A 28 12.30 -4.82 15.40
CA TYR A 28 13.01 -5.73 14.52
C TYR A 28 14.53 -5.61 14.64
N GLU A 29 15.21 -6.74 14.52
CA GLU A 29 16.65 -6.81 14.41
C GLU A 29 17.05 -6.59 12.94
N TYR A 30 17.59 -5.40 12.64
CA TYR A 30 18.03 -5.02 11.31
C TYR A 30 19.52 -5.27 11.13
N ARG A 31 19.88 -5.91 10.02
CA ARG A 31 21.26 -5.95 9.53
C ARG A 31 21.36 -5.24 8.20
N VAL A 32 22.17 -4.20 8.13
CA VAL A 32 22.37 -3.39 6.92
C VAL A 32 23.46 -4.04 6.07
N CYS A 33 23.13 -4.46 4.85
CA CYS A 33 24.07 -5.06 3.91
C CYS A 33 24.63 -4.04 2.91
N GLU A 34 23.79 -3.10 2.47
CA GLU A 34 24.18 -2.04 1.54
C GLU A 34 23.44 -0.77 1.95
N TYR A 35 24.13 0.36 1.92
CA TYR A 35 23.54 1.67 2.20
C TYR A 35 24.21 2.73 1.33
N SER A 36 23.41 3.53 0.65
CA SER A 36 23.86 4.76 0.01
C SER A 36 22.82 5.87 0.23
N ARG A 37 23.34 7.05 0.55
CA ARG A 37 22.56 8.27 0.71
C ARG A 37 23.08 9.32 -0.26
N SER A 38 22.18 9.94 -1.00
CA SER A 38 22.49 11.05 -1.91
C SER A 38 21.47 12.15 -1.68
N ALA A 39 21.85 13.20 -0.94
CA ALA A 39 20.95 14.28 -0.48
C ALA A 39 19.69 13.75 0.24
N GLU A 40 18.62 13.52 -0.51
CA GLU A 40 17.31 13.02 -0.05
C GLU A 40 17.00 11.59 -0.52
N ASP A 41 17.79 11.06 -1.46
CA ASP A 41 17.64 9.71 -1.98
C ASP A 41 18.36 8.71 -1.07
N ILE A 42 17.60 7.74 -0.55
CA ILE A 42 18.13 6.68 0.29
C ILE A 42 17.94 5.34 -0.41
N HIS A 43 19.04 4.63 -0.59
CA HIS A 43 19.03 3.24 -1.00
C HIS A 43 19.61 2.38 0.10
N ALA A 44 18.85 1.37 0.54
CA ALA A 44 19.27 0.46 1.58
C ALA A 44 18.88 -0.98 1.25
N VAL A 45 19.76 -1.92 1.57
CA VAL A 45 19.45 -3.35 1.58
C VAL A 45 19.57 -3.84 3.01
N LEU A 46 18.43 -4.15 3.60
CA LEU A 46 18.29 -4.57 4.98
C LEU A 46 17.96 -6.06 5.02
N ARG A 47 18.41 -6.73 6.08
CA ARG A 47 18.03 -8.11 6.37
C ARG A 47 17.43 -8.23 7.76
N LEU A 48 16.40 -9.08 7.84
CA LEU A 48 15.63 -9.35 9.04
C LEU A 48 15.53 -10.87 9.27
N LYS A 49 15.32 -11.24 10.54
CA LYS A 49 15.21 -12.63 10.98
C LYS A 49 13.88 -13.30 10.59
N ASN A 50 12.91 -12.50 10.17
CA ASN A 50 11.54 -12.92 9.85
C ASN A 50 11.49 -13.93 8.70
N THR A 51 10.66 -14.96 8.84
CA THR A 51 10.61 -16.12 7.94
C THR A 51 9.26 -16.35 7.26
N THR A 52 8.18 -15.71 7.72
CA THR A 52 6.81 -15.98 7.26
C THR A 52 6.29 -14.86 6.36
N GLU A 53 5.36 -15.19 5.46
CA GLU A 53 4.67 -14.20 4.61
C GLU A 53 3.86 -13.20 5.45
N ASP A 54 3.24 -13.63 6.54
CA ASP A 54 2.44 -12.75 7.39
C ASP A 54 3.29 -11.70 8.11
N SER A 55 4.45 -12.11 8.60
CA SER A 55 5.39 -11.19 9.25
C SER A 55 5.96 -10.16 8.27
N ALA A 56 6.18 -10.57 7.01
CA ALA A 56 6.55 -9.68 5.92
C ALA A 56 5.47 -8.62 5.63
N ARG A 57 4.21 -9.05 5.56
CA ARG A 57 3.07 -8.15 5.36
C ARG A 57 2.86 -7.19 6.53
N LEU A 58 3.08 -7.66 7.76
CA LEU A 58 3.01 -6.82 8.95
C LEU A 58 4.10 -5.74 8.92
N TRP A 59 5.34 -6.12 8.60
CA TRP A 59 6.44 -5.18 8.47
C TRP A 59 6.15 -4.09 7.42
N ILE A 60 5.58 -4.44 6.27
CA ILE A 60 5.13 -3.46 5.26
C ILE A 60 4.09 -2.48 5.84
N LYS A 61 3.14 -2.98 6.65
CA LYS A 61 2.08 -2.16 7.25
C LYS A 61 2.68 -1.15 8.22
N GLU A 62 3.51 -1.60 9.15
CA GLU A 62 4.19 -0.75 10.14
C GLU A 62 5.12 0.25 9.46
N PHE A 63 5.80 -0.14 8.38
CA PHE A 63 6.62 0.76 7.58
C PHE A 63 5.79 1.88 6.94
N GLN A 64 4.62 1.56 6.38
CA GLN A 64 3.71 2.55 5.79
C GLN A 64 3.07 3.48 6.82
N GLU A 65 2.82 2.98 8.04
CA GLU A 65 2.32 3.77 9.16
C GLU A 65 3.37 4.76 9.63
N LYS A 66 4.60 4.30 9.88
CA LYS A 66 5.71 5.13 10.37
C LYS A 66 6.15 6.20 9.37
N THR A 67 6.34 5.82 8.10
CA THR A 67 6.76 6.75 7.04
C THR A 67 5.63 7.59 6.46
N LYS A 68 4.37 7.31 6.84
CA LYS A 68 3.14 7.87 6.23
C LYS A 68 3.09 7.70 4.70
N THR A 69 3.85 6.78 4.14
CA THR A 69 3.82 6.45 2.70
C THR A 69 2.78 5.37 2.42
N THR A 70 2.13 5.43 1.25
CA THR A 70 1.30 4.32 0.77
C THR A 70 1.99 3.65 -0.42
N LEU A 71 2.22 2.35 -0.29
CA LEU A 71 2.87 1.53 -1.30
C LEU A 71 1.87 0.56 -1.95
N ARG A 72 1.98 0.38 -3.26
CA ARG A 72 1.13 -0.49 -4.07
C ARG A 72 1.95 -1.60 -4.71
N CYS A 73 1.37 -2.79 -4.81
CA CYS A 73 1.98 -3.90 -5.53
C CYS A 73 2.22 -3.53 -7.00
N LYS A 74 3.50 -3.46 -7.39
CA LYS A 74 3.95 -3.36 -8.77
C LYS A 74 4.00 -4.74 -9.40
N LYS A 75 4.58 -5.71 -8.70
CA LYS A 75 4.73 -7.08 -9.19
C LYS A 75 4.75 -8.06 -8.02
N LYS A 76 3.91 -9.09 -8.09
CA LYS A 76 4.00 -10.25 -7.20
C LYS A 76 4.65 -11.39 -7.96
N HIS A 77 5.71 -11.96 -7.41
CA HIS A 77 6.35 -13.13 -8.00
C HIS A 77 5.68 -14.39 -7.48
N LYS A 78 5.41 -15.35 -8.36
CA LYS A 78 4.85 -16.65 -7.95
C LYS A 78 5.85 -17.34 -7.02
N ALA A 79 5.40 -17.71 -5.84
CA ALA A 79 6.17 -18.54 -4.93
C ALA A 79 6.23 -19.96 -5.49
N ALA A 80 7.25 -20.26 -6.29
CA ALA A 80 7.44 -21.60 -6.84
C ALA A 80 7.94 -22.63 -5.80
N GLY A 81 7.90 -22.29 -4.50
CA GLY A 81 8.28 -23.15 -3.36
C GLY A 81 9.78 -23.54 -3.26
N GLN A 82 10.54 -23.34 -4.33
CA GLN A 82 11.93 -23.80 -4.41
C GLN A 82 12.94 -22.84 -3.77
N LYS A 83 12.73 -21.53 -3.89
CA LYS A 83 13.73 -20.51 -3.50
C LYS A 83 13.20 -19.48 -2.51
N ASN A 84 12.05 -18.88 -2.82
CA ASN A 84 11.47 -17.82 -2.01
C ASN A 84 10.07 -18.24 -1.53
N VAL A 85 9.78 -17.93 -0.27
CA VAL A 85 8.44 -18.06 0.32
C VAL A 85 7.59 -16.87 -0.12
N PHE A 86 8.17 -15.67 -0.05
CA PHE A 86 7.51 -14.43 -0.42
C PHE A 86 8.43 -13.57 -1.27
N HIS A 87 7.89 -12.94 -2.31
CA HIS A 87 8.61 -11.96 -3.11
C HIS A 87 7.62 -10.99 -3.75
N VAL A 88 7.67 -9.75 -3.29
CA VAL A 88 6.83 -8.65 -3.80
C VAL A 88 7.69 -7.43 -4.11
N GLN A 89 7.35 -6.78 -5.21
CA GLN A 89 7.85 -5.45 -5.55
C GLN A 89 6.71 -4.46 -5.40
N LEU A 90 6.95 -3.44 -4.60
CA LEU A 90 6.04 -2.37 -4.27
C LEU A 90 6.56 -1.06 -4.89
N ARG A 91 5.63 -0.18 -5.24
CA ARG A 91 5.88 1.17 -5.77
C ARG A 91 5.06 2.18 -5.00
N CYS A 92 5.48 3.44 -4.97
CA CYS A 92 4.66 4.51 -4.42
C CYS A 92 3.28 4.60 -5.10
N HIS A 93 2.23 4.89 -4.33
CA HIS A 93 0.88 5.12 -4.83
C HIS A 93 0.75 6.31 -5.81
N HIS A 94 1.72 7.23 -5.82
CA HIS A 94 1.84 8.33 -6.80
C HIS A 94 2.50 7.89 -8.13
N ASN A 95 2.93 6.63 -8.27
CA ASN A 95 3.31 6.04 -9.53
C ASN A 95 2.12 5.25 -10.09
N THR A 96 1.17 5.96 -10.69
CA THR A 96 -0.04 5.34 -11.22
C THR A 96 0.14 4.96 -12.68
N SER A 97 -0.34 3.79 -13.07
CA SER A 97 -0.42 3.42 -14.49
C SER A 97 -1.71 4.03 -15.05
N THR A 98 -1.60 5.19 -15.70
CA THR A 98 -2.76 5.89 -16.27
C THR A 98 -3.35 5.10 -17.44
N ARG A 99 -4.69 5.07 -17.52
CA ARG A 99 -5.42 4.42 -18.62
C ARG A 99 -5.55 5.32 -19.84
N THR A 100 -5.39 6.63 -19.66
CA THR A 100 -5.62 7.65 -20.68
C THR A 100 -4.57 8.74 -20.54
N HIS A 101 -4.01 9.18 -21.68
CA HIS A 101 -2.98 10.23 -21.74
C HIS A 101 -3.42 11.57 -21.09
N THR A 102 -4.74 11.84 -21.06
CA THR A 102 -5.29 13.07 -20.47
C THR A 102 -5.48 13.00 -18.96
N ALA A 103 -5.26 11.85 -18.32
CA ALA A 103 -5.46 11.71 -16.87
C ALA A 103 -4.43 12.54 -16.08
N ASP A 104 -3.20 12.59 -16.57
CA ASP A 104 -2.08 13.29 -15.93
C ASP A 104 -2.17 14.82 -16.14
N LEU A 105 -2.91 15.28 -17.15
CA LEU A 105 -3.11 16.70 -17.46
C LEU A 105 -4.10 17.40 -16.51
N ARG A 106 -4.80 16.65 -15.66
CA ARG A 106 -5.78 17.22 -14.74
C ARG A 106 -5.08 17.86 -13.55
N ALA A 107 -5.52 19.07 -13.18
CA ALA A 107 -5.09 19.71 -11.94
C ALA A 107 -5.39 18.79 -10.75
N GLY A 108 -4.38 18.58 -9.89
CA GLY A 108 -4.48 17.64 -8.76
C GLY A 108 -4.37 16.16 -9.16
N SER A 109 -3.77 15.85 -10.31
CA SER A 109 -3.38 14.49 -10.68
C SER A 109 -2.60 13.83 -9.54
N LYS A 110 -3.01 12.61 -9.19
CA LYS A 110 -2.30 11.78 -8.21
C LYS A 110 -0.93 11.31 -8.74
N ASN A 111 -0.73 11.31 -10.05
CA ASN A 111 0.46 10.70 -10.63
C ASN A 111 1.62 11.69 -10.68
N THR A 112 2.68 11.43 -9.92
CA THR A 112 3.95 12.15 -10.04
C THR A 112 5.03 11.32 -10.72
N SER A 113 4.71 10.09 -11.16
CA SER A 113 5.70 9.13 -11.68
C SER A 113 6.85 8.87 -10.69
N CYS A 114 6.52 8.83 -9.40
CA CYS A 114 7.48 8.66 -8.31
C CYS A 114 8.38 7.41 -8.49
N PRO A 115 9.73 7.54 -8.36
CA PRO A 115 10.66 6.42 -8.53
C PRO A 115 10.77 5.51 -7.30
N ALA A 116 10.29 5.95 -6.13
CA ALA A 116 10.32 5.17 -4.89
C ALA A 116 9.77 3.73 -5.05
N THR A 117 10.60 2.77 -4.65
CA THR A 117 10.30 1.34 -4.70
C THR A 117 10.76 0.62 -3.45
N LEU A 118 10.02 -0.43 -3.09
CA LEU A 118 10.34 -1.30 -1.98
C LEU A 118 10.22 -2.74 -2.49
N THR A 119 11.29 -3.52 -2.40
CA THR A 119 11.27 -4.93 -2.76
C THR A 119 11.52 -5.76 -1.53
N GLU A 120 10.58 -6.64 -1.23
CA GLU A 120 10.68 -7.53 -0.09
C GLU A 120 10.74 -8.98 -0.57
N ILE A 121 11.71 -9.71 -0.03
CA ILE A 121 11.99 -11.10 -0.39
C ILE A 121 12.19 -11.89 0.90
N VAL A 122 11.35 -12.90 1.12
CA VAL A 122 11.56 -13.89 2.18
C VAL A 122 12.09 -15.17 1.54
N LYS A 123 13.36 -15.48 1.81
CA LYS A 123 13.99 -16.71 1.34
C LYS A 123 13.49 -17.90 2.15
N ARG A 124 13.39 -19.05 1.49
CA ARG A 124 13.10 -20.31 2.18
C ARG A 124 14.33 -20.75 2.98
N VAL A 125 14.15 -20.93 4.28
CA VAL A 125 15.16 -21.56 5.14
C VAL A 125 14.99 -23.07 5.06
N ILE A 126 16.05 -23.78 4.66
CA ILE A 126 16.09 -25.25 4.64
C ILE A 126 17.05 -25.68 5.74
N THR A 127 16.51 -26.24 6.83
CA THR A 127 17.31 -26.70 7.98
C THR A 127 17.92 -28.09 7.74
N SER A 128 17.32 -28.91 6.89
CA SER A 128 17.69 -30.32 6.69
C SER A 128 18.92 -30.53 5.80
N ARG A 129 19.34 -29.54 5.01
CA ARG A 129 20.49 -29.64 4.10
C ARG A 129 21.29 -28.35 4.16
N LYS A 130 22.62 -28.45 4.15
CA LYS A 130 23.50 -27.28 4.02
C LYS A 130 23.16 -26.54 2.73
N SER A 131 22.81 -25.25 2.86
CA SER A 131 22.55 -24.40 1.71
C SER A 131 23.80 -24.34 0.82
N ARG A 132 23.60 -24.43 -0.50
CA ARG A 132 24.67 -24.20 -1.49
C ARG A 132 24.86 -22.71 -1.80
N SER A 133 24.08 -21.82 -1.19
CA SER A 133 24.23 -20.38 -1.38
C SER A 133 25.51 -19.87 -0.74
N SER A 134 26.24 -19.02 -1.44
CA SER A 134 27.38 -18.25 -0.88
C SER A 134 26.96 -17.23 0.18
N ASP A 135 25.65 -17.01 0.34
CA ASP A 135 25.06 -16.05 1.25
C ASP A 135 25.07 -16.55 2.70
N ILE A 136 25.95 -15.96 3.52
CA ILE A 136 26.17 -16.31 4.93
C ILE A 136 24.93 -15.99 5.79
N HIS A 137 24.17 -14.95 5.41
CA HIS A 137 23.01 -14.50 6.19
C HIS A 137 21.73 -15.26 5.82
N ALA A 138 21.72 -16.08 4.76
CA ALA A 138 20.52 -16.78 4.31
C ALA A 138 19.91 -17.73 5.36
N GLY A 139 20.70 -18.19 6.34
CA GLY A 139 20.23 -19.03 7.44
C GLY A 139 19.69 -18.26 8.65
N LEU A 140 20.24 -17.08 8.95
CA LEU A 140 19.93 -16.30 10.17
C LEU A 140 18.99 -15.12 9.90
N TYR A 141 19.12 -14.47 8.73
CA TYR A 141 18.33 -13.34 8.30
C TYR A 141 17.75 -13.59 6.89
N PRO A 142 16.69 -14.41 6.82
CA PRO A 142 16.13 -14.88 5.55
C PRO A 142 15.27 -13.84 4.83
N MET A 143 14.78 -12.81 5.52
CA MET A 143 14.06 -11.70 4.91
C MET A 143 15.04 -10.63 4.45
N ILE A 144 14.87 -10.19 3.21
CA ILE A 144 15.65 -9.13 2.57
C ILE A 144 14.68 -8.05 2.12
N VAL A 145 14.95 -6.83 2.59
CA VAL A 145 14.22 -5.63 2.20
C VAL A 145 15.18 -4.75 1.41
N LYS A 146 14.85 -4.49 0.16
CA LYS A 146 15.54 -3.49 -0.67
C LYS A 146 14.67 -2.25 -0.73
N LEU A 147 15.16 -1.19 -0.13
CA LEU A 147 14.51 0.10 -0.06
C LEU A 147 15.18 1.05 -1.06
N ALA A 148 14.37 1.66 -1.92
CA ALA A 148 14.73 2.84 -2.69
C ALA A 148 13.73 3.94 -2.31
N TYR A 149 14.13 4.75 -1.33
CA TYR A 149 13.35 5.86 -0.80
C TYR A 149 13.80 7.15 -1.51
N ASN A 150 13.39 7.27 -2.77
CA ASN A 150 13.60 8.43 -3.61
C ASN A 150 12.24 8.97 -4.05
N HIS A 151 11.66 9.84 -3.23
CA HIS A 151 10.36 10.45 -3.50
C HIS A 151 10.55 11.78 -4.22
N ASN A 152 9.89 11.95 -5.37
CA ASN A 152 9.89 13.23 -6.10
C ASN A 152 8.73 14.16 -5.68
N HIS A 153 8.08 13.84 -4.55
CA HIS A 153 6.97 14.57 -3.98
C HIS A 153 7.13 14.59 -2.45
N PRO A 154 6.64 15.63 -1.75
CA PRO A 154 6.67 15.63 -0.30
C PRO A 154 5.81 14.50 0.25
N VAL A 155 6.29 13.78 1.26
CA VAL A 155 5.55 12.65 1.86
C VAL A 155 4.59 13.13 2.96
N LEU A 156 4.96 14.18 3.69
CA LEU A 156 4.23 14.68 4.86
C LEU A 156 3.28 15.86 4.56
N CYS A 157 3.02 16.17 3.29
CA CYS A 157 2.13 17.26 2.90
C CYS A 157 0.66 16.79 2.80
N SER A 158 -0.29 17.68 3.12
CA SER A 158 -1.74 17.44 2.99
C SER A 158 -2.14 16.96 1.59
N ASP A 159 -1.48 17.45 0.55
CA ASP A 159 -1.71 17.04 -0.84
C ASP A 159 -1.36 15.58 -1.13
N THR A 160 -0.46 14.99 -0.36
CA THR A 160 -0.11 13.57 -0.45
C THR A 160 -0.97 12.75 0.50
N LEU A 161 -1.18 13.23 1.74
CA LEU A 161 -1.94 12.51 2.77
C LEU A 161 -3.41 12.29 2.37
N LYS A 162 -4.01 13.19 1.57
CA LYS A 162 -5.38 13.01 1.03
C LYS A 162 -5.55 11.79 0.12
N HIS A 163 -4.46 11.18 -0.34
CA HIS A 163 -4.46 10.03 -1.24
C HIS A 163 -4.11 8.69 -0.57
N ARG A 164 -3.87 8.70 0.74
CA ARG A 164 -3.70 7.49 1.58
C ARG A 164 -4.97 6.66 1.61
N ASP A 165 -4.81 5.39 1.97
CA ASP A 165 -5.96 4.52 2.22
C ASP A 165 -6.59 4.84 3.57
N VAL A 166 -7.91 4.69 3.64
CA VAL A 166 -8.68 4.83 4.87
C VAL A 166 -8.40 3.61 5.76
N SER A 167 -8.22 3.82 7.06
CA SER A 167 -7.93 2.73 7.99
C SER A 167 -9.10 1.74 8.10
N GLU A 168 -8.81 0.50 8.49
CA GLU A 168 -9.83 -0.52 8.68
C GLU A 168 -10.80 -0.18 9.81
N GLU A 169 -10.31 0.48 10.86
CA GLU A 169 -11.12 0.95 11.98
C GLU A 169 -12.15 1.99 11.53
N VAL A 170 -11.71 3.00 10.79
CA VAL A 170 -12.59 4.03 10.23
C VAL A 170 -13.59 3.39 9.28
N LYS A 171 -13.14 2.45 8.44
CA LYS A 171 -14.04 1.71 7.56
C LYS A 171 -15.14 0.97 8.32
N ASN A 172 -14.79 0.29 9.42
CA ASN A 172 -15.75 -0.40 10.25
C ASN A 172 -16.74 0.56 10.93
N THR A 173 -16.28 1.72 11.37
CA THR A 173 -17.15 2.79 11.91
C THR A 173 -18.15 3.27 10.87
N PHE A 174 -17.72 3.53 9.63
CA PHE A 174 -18.64 3.91 8.55
C PHE A 174 -19.64 2.81 8.19
N LEU A 175 -19.22 1.53 8.21
CA LEU A 175 -20.13 0.41 7.99
C LEU A 175 -21.24 0.35 9.06
N LYS A 176 -20.92 0.60 10.34
CA LYS A 176 -21.91 0.72 11.42
C LYS A 176 -22.87 1.89 11.19
N LEU A 177 -22.37 3.05 10.79
CA LEU A 177 -23.22 4.21 10.46
C LEU A 177 -24.17 3.91 9.29
N TYR A 178 -23.72 3.17 8.28
CA TYR A 178 -24.58 2.76 7.16
C TYR A 178 -25.63 1.73 7.57
N GLN A 179 -25.33 0.84 8.52
CA GLN A 179 -26.32 -0.07 9.10
C GLN A 179 -27.40 0.70 9.88
N ALA A 180 -27.03 1.82 10.52
CA ALA A 180 -27.96 2.76 11.15
C ALA A 180 -28.66 3.70 10.14
N ASN A 181 -28.65 3.38 8.84
CA ASN A 181 -29.30 4.13 7.77
C ASN A 181 -28.80 5.57 7.54
N HIS A 182 -27.59 5.91 7.98
CA HIS A 182 -27.01 7.21 7.63
C HIS A 182 -26.69 7.30 6.12
N SER A 183 -26.94 8.48 5.54
CA SER A 183 -26.45 8.81 4.20
C SER A 183 -24.92 8.99 4.21
N PRO A 184 -24.21 8.88 3.07
CA PRO A 184 -22.77 9.14 3.02
C PRO A 184 -22.37 10.52 3.59
N SER A 185 -23.16 11.55 3.28
CA SER A 185 -22.95 12.91 3.78
C SER A 185 -23.20 13.01 5.29
N THR A 186 -24.30 12.43 5.78
CA THR A 186 -24.65 12.44 7.21
C THR A 186 -23.65 11.62 8.02
N ALA A 187 -23.25 10.44 7.55
CA ALA A 187 -22.25 9.61 8.20
C ALA A 187 -20.90 10.32 8.32
N LEU A 188 -20.47 11.02 7.26
CA LEU A 188 -19.24 11.81 7.30
C LEU A 188 -19.35 12.98 8.29
N HIS A 189 -20.50 13.64 8.34
CA HIS A 189 -20.73 14.73 9.29
C HIS A 189 -20.66 14.24 10.75
N VAL A 190 -21.37 13.17 11.07
CA VAL A 190 -21.35 12.55 12.41
C VAL A 190 -19.94 12.09 12.77
N TYR A 191 -19.24 11.44 11.84
CA TYR A 191 -17.87 10.98 12.07
C TYR A 191 -16.92 12.15 12.35
N LYS A 192 -16.99 13.24 11.58
CA LYS A 192 -16.18 14.44 11.81
C LYS A 192 -16.50 15.12 13.15
N TYR A 193 -17.76 15.13 13.54
CA TYR A 193 -18.19 15.65 14.83
C TYR A 193 -17.56 14.85 15.98
N ASN A 194 -17.71 13.53 15.97
CA ASN A 194 -17.09 12.67 16.98
C ASN A 194 -15.56 12.82 17.00
N LEU A 195 -14.93 12.88 15.81
CA LEU A 195 -13.48 13.10 15.71
C LEU A 195 -13.05 14.45 16.31
N SER A 196 -13.89 15.50 16.22
CA SER A 196 -13.60 16.80 16.84
C SER A 196 -13.73 16.79 18.36
N GLU A 197 -14.60 15.94 18.91
CA GLU A 197 -14.70 15.72 20.36
C GLU A 197 -13.47 14.98 20.89
N ASP A 198 -12.98 13.98 20.14
CA ASP A 198 -11.82 13.17 20.53
C ASP A 198 -10.49 13.93 20.44
N TYR A 199 -10.34 14.86 19.49
CA TYR A 199 -9.09 15.57 19.21
C TYR A 199 -9.22 17.09 19.43
N SER A 200 -9.48 17.56 20.65
CA SER A 200 -9.75 18.99 20.91
C SER A 200 -8.63 19.96 20.49
N GLU A 201 -7.37 19.51 20.35
CA GLU A 201 -6.22 20.36 19.94
C GLU A 201 -5.49 19.90 18.65
N GLU A 202 -5.38 18.59 18.39
CA GLU A 202 -4.71 18.03 17.18
C GLU A 202 -5.61 18.01 15.92
N PHE A 203 -6.88 18.39 16.05
CA PHE A 203 -7.87 18.33 14.97
C PHE A 203 -7.57 19.25 13.77
N VAL A 204 -6.67 20.23 13.87
CA VAL A 204 -6.36 21.11 12.74
C VAL A 204 -5.74 20.33 11.56
N HIS A 205 -4.94 19.29 11.84
CA HIS A 205 -4.21 18.55 10.82
C HIS A 205 -4.77 17.15 10.53
N ALA A 206 -5.49 16.54 11.48
CA ALA A 206 -6.08 15.21 11.30
C ALA A 206 -7.04 15.09 10.08
N PRO A 207 -7.89 16.09 9.75
CA PRO A 207 -8.79 16.03 8.59
C PRO A 207 -8.09 16.04 7.23
N ALA A 208 -6.82 16.46 7.17
CA ALA A 208 -6.03 16.44 5.93
C ALA A 208 -5.55 15.03 5.57
N ASP A 209 -5.45 14.13 6.56
CA ASP A 209 -5.05 12.76 6.33
C ASP A 209 -6.25 11.86 6.05
N ARG A 210 -6.25 11.24 4.87
CA ARG A 210 -7.33 10.34 4.46
C ARG A 210 -7.37 9.04 5.27
N LEU A 211 -6.26 8.64 5.90
CA LEU A 211 -6.25 7.49 6.80
C LEU A 211 -7.27 7.66 7.93
N ILE A 212 -7.34 8.88 8.48
CA ILE A 212 -8.15 9.27 9.63
C ILE A 212 -9.50 9.81 9.18
N CYS A 213 -9.51 10.76 8.24
CA CYS A 213 -10.72 11.42 7.77
C CYS A 213 -10.95 11.14 6.27
N PRO A 214 -11.91 10.27 5.91
CA PRO A 214 -12.16 9.95 4.51
C PRO A 214 -12.79 11.11 3.74
N ASP A 215 -12.60 11.10 2.42
CA ASP A 215 -13.30 12.00 1.51
C ASP A 215 -14.76 11.54 1.27
N LEU A 216 -15.63 12.50 0.91
CA LEU A 216 -17.05 12.21 0.65
C LEU A 216 -17.21 11.17 -0.48
N GLN A 217 -16.34 11.24 -1.50
CA GLN A 217 -16.36 10.31 -2.62
C GLN A 217 -16.08 8.86 -2.18
N TRP A 218 -15.21 8.66 -1.20
CA TRP A 218 -14.96 7.36 -0.59
C TRP A 218 -16.17 6.87 0.18
N CYS A 219 -16.85 7.75 0.92
CA CYS A 219 -18.09 7.39 1.63
C CYS A 219 -19.16 6.85 0.67
N TYR A 220 -19.36 7.52 -0.47
CA TYR A 220 -20.27 7.02 -1.52
C TYR A 220 -19.87 5.65 -2.05
N ARG A 221 -18.57 5.44 -2.34
CA ARG A 221 -18.06 4.15 -2.82
C ARG A 221 -18.23 3.05 -1.78
N THR A 222 -17.94 3.31 -0.51
CA THR A 222 -18.03 2.31 0.57
C THR A 222 -19.47 1.94 0.87
N LYS A 223 -20.40 2.91 0.85
CA LYS A 223 -21.83 2.64 1.08
C LYS A 223 -22.40 1.64 0.08
N ALA A 224 -21.97 1.69 -1.19
CA ALA A 224 -22.43 0.75 -2.23
C ALA A 224 -22.13 -0.73 -1.91
N PHE A 225 -21.14 -1.00 -1.05
CA PHE A 225 -20.78 -2.35 -0.62
C PHE A 225 -21.37 -2.71 0.75
N SER A 226 -22.21 -1.86 1.33
CA SER A 226 -22.95 -2.19 2.55
C SER A 226 -24.00 -3.26 2.25
N VAL A 227 -24.14 -4.25 3.14
CA VAL A 227 -25.11 -5.35 2.99
C VAL A 227 -26.52 -4.81 2.78
N VAL A 228 -26.91 -3.75 3.52
CA VAL A 228 -28.24 -3.13 3.39
C VAL A 228 -28.47 -2.59 1.97
N GLN A 229 -27.46 -1.98 1.38
CA GLN A 229 -27.54 -1.41 0.04
C GLN A 229 -27.44 -2.47 -1.05
N LEU A 230 -26.69 -3.54 -0.81
CA LEU A 230 -26.66 -4.69 -1.71
C LEU A 230 -28.02 -5.40 -1.73
N VAL A 231 -28.64 -5.57 -0.56
CA VAL A 231 -29.99 -6.13 -0.42
C VAL A 231 -31.01 -5.23 -1.11
N ASP A 232 -31.00 -3.92 -0.84
CA ASP A 232 -31.86 -2.96 -1.55
C ASP A 232 -31.68 -3.05 -3.07
N PHE A 233 -30.43 -3.04 -3.56
CA PHE A 233 -30.13 -3.18 -4.97
C PHE A 233 -30.69 -4.48 -5.57
N LEU A 234 -30.53 -5.61 -4.88
CA LEU A 234 -31.04 -6.91 -5.33
C LEU A 234 -32.57 -6.91 -5.47
N PHE A 235 -33.29 -6.25 -4.58
CA PHE A 235 -34.75 -6.26 -4.57
C PHE A 235 -35.41 -5.14 -5.38
N THR A 236 -34.76 -3.98 -5.53
CA THR A 236 -35.40 -2.78 -6.11
C THR A 236 -34.82 -2.33 -7.44
N ARG A 237 -33.60 -2.73 -7.78
CA ARG A 237 -32.87 -2.22 -8.96
C ARG A 237 -32.36 -3.29 -9.89
N LEU A 238 -32.18 -4.51 -9.41
CA LEU A 238 -31.58 -5.60 -10.18
C LEU A 238 -32.35 -5.87 -11.48
N GLU A 239 -33.68 -5.93 -11.41
CA GLU A 239 -34.55 -6.17 -12.57
C GLU A 239 -34.35 -5.12 -13.66
N ASN A 240 -34.41 -3.83 -13.29
CA ASN A 240 -34.18 -2.71 -14.20
C ASN A 240 -32.79 -2.75 -14.86
N VAL A 241 -31.76 -3.18 -14.12
CA VAL A 241 -30.39 -3.33 -14.68
C VAL A 241 -30.35 -4.41 -15.75
N TYR A 242 -31.01 -5.55 -15.52
CA TYR A 242 -31.04 -6.63 -16.51
C TYR A 242 -31.92 -6.28 -17.71
N GLU A 243 -33.05 -5.60 -17.50
CA GLU A 243 -33.91 -5.12 -18.58
C GLU A 243 -33.14 -4.19 -19.52
N GLN A 244 -32.42 -3.20 -18.98
CA GLN A 244 -31.58 -2.30 -19.77
C GLN A 244 -30.48 -3.05 -20.53
N LYS A 245 -29.85 -4.06 -19.92
CA LYS A 245 -28.85 -4.88 -20.62
C LYS A 245 -29.44 -5.69 -21.77
N LEU A 246 -30.62 -6.26 -21.58
CA LEU A 246 -31.33 -6.97 -22.64
C LEU A 246 -31.73 -6.03 -23.79
N LEU A 247 -32.18 -4.82 -23.46
CA LEU A 247 -32.48 -3.77 -24.45
C LEU A 247 -31.23 -3.31 -25.21
N ASP A 248 -30.10 -3.12 -24.52
CA ASP A 248 -28.83 -2.75 -25.18
C ASP A 248 -28.36 -3.86 -26.13
N VAL A 249 -28.53 -5.13 -25.75
CA VAL A 249 -28.24 -6.28 -26.62
C VAL A 249 -29.17 -6.31 -27.82
N ALA A 250 -30.48 -6.15 -27.62
CA ALA A 250 -31.48 -6.11 -28.70
C ALA A 250 -31.21 -4.97 -29.70
N ASN A 251 -30.67 -3.84 -29.22
CA ASN A 251 -30.30 -2.69 -30.04
C ASN A 251 -28.87 -2.79 -30.63
N ASN A 252 -28.22 -3.96 -30.60
CA ASN A 252 -26.86 -4.18 -31.07
C ASN A 252 -25.78 -3.30 -30.39
N ARG A 253 -26.04 -2.80 -29.18
CA ARG A 253 -25.11 -1.99 -28.37
C ARG A 253 -24.28 -2.85 -27.43
N TRP A 254 -23.68 -3.91 -27.96
CA TRP A 254 -22.92 -4.92 -27.22
C TRP A 254 -21.83 -4.35 -26.31
N LYS A 255 -21.11 -3.31 -26.76
CA LYS A 255 -20.07 -2.66 -25.95
C LYS A 255 -20.64 -1.99 -24.70
N GLN A 256 -21.83 -1.40 -24.78
CA GLN A 256 -22.50 -0.76 -23.64
C GLN A 256 -23.09 -1.80 -22.68
N ALA A 257 -23.70 -2.88 -23.20
CA ALA A 257 -24.20 -3.98 -22.38
C ALA A 257 -23.11 -4.65 -21.49
N ILE A 258 -21.87 -4.72 -22.00
CA ILE A 258 -20.72 -5.30 -21.28
C ILE A 258 -20.09 -4.31 -20.30
N THR A 259 -20.17 -3.00 -20.57
CA THR A 259 -19.51 -1.96 -19.76
C THR A 259 -20.43 -1.23 -18.79
N SER A 260 -21.76 -1.36 -18.90
CA SER A 260 -22.71 -0.84 -17.92
C SER A 260 -22.53 -1.58 -16.58
N ARG A 261 -21.91 -0.86 -15.65
CA ARG A 261 -21.77 -1.21 -14.24
C ARG A 261 -22.93 -0.63 -13.45
#